data_AF-A0A2V7TXV8-F1
#
_entry.id   AF-A0A2V7TXV8-F1
#
_cell.length_a   1.000
_cell.length_b   1.000
_cell.length_c   1.000
_cell.angle_alpha   90.00
_cell.angle_beta   90.00
_cell.angle_gamma   90.00
#
_symmetry.space_group_name_H-M   'P 1'
#
loop_
_entity.id
_entity.type
_entity.pdbx_description
1 polymer ?
#
loop_
_entity_poly.entity_id
_entity_poly.type
_entity_poly.pdbx_seq_one_letter_code
_entity_poly.pdbx_strand_id
1 'polypeptide(L)'
;GARLDGIYYCPHHPSAGEPPYRQDCACRKPRPGLLHRAAQDLDIDLARSWVVGDRDADLDLARSVGARAVLVKTGYGRGELLWHAPSWPRPPDVVAEHLLEAVERILSEVEAPGPPA
;
A
#
# COMPACT_ATOMS: atom_id res chain seq x y z
N GLY A 1 15.88 1.24 13.43
CA GLY A 1 15.20 2.34 12.71
C GLY A 1 15.27 2.06 11.22
N ALA A 2 14.56 2.84 10.39
CA ALA A 2 14.57 2.69 8.93
C ALA A 2 15.02 3.99 8.25
N ARG A 3 15.68 3.86 7.09
CA ARG A 3 15.97 4.99 6.21
C ARG A 3 14.77 5.23 5.29
N LEU A 4 14.44 6.50 5.05
CA LEU A 4 13.41 6.90 4.10
C LEU A 4 14.08 7.48 2.86
N ASP A 5 13.86 6.86 1.70
CA ASP A 5 14.40 7.30 0.42
C ASP A 5 13.58 8.43 -0.23
N GLY A 6 12.27 8.45 0.03
CA GLY A 6 11.37 9.48 -0.46
C GLY A 6 10.09 9.56 0.36
N ILE A 7 9.50 10.76 0.41
CA ILE A 7 8.21 11.02 1.06
C ILE A 7 7.28 11.66 0.04
N TYR A 8 6.19 10.96 -0.27
CA TYR A 8 5.19 11.36 -1.25
C TYR A 8 3.83 11.51 -0.57
N TYR A 9 3.11 12.59 -0.86
CA TYR A 9 1.80 12.84 -0.27
C TYR A 9 0.85 13.48 -1.29
N CYS A 10 -0.46 13.30 -1.06
CA CYS A 10 -1.50 13.88 -1.88
C CYS A 10 -2.42 14.74 -1.01
N PRO A 11 -2.50 16.07 -1.24
CA PRO A 11 -3.39 16.95 -0.47
C PRO A 11 -4.82 17.00 -1.04
N HIS A 12 -5.09 16.33 -2.15
CA HIS A 12 -6.33 16.49 -2.89
C HIS A 12 -7.49 15.63 -2.37
N HIS A 13 -8.70 16.12 -2.56
CA HIS A 13 -9.94 15.37 -2.37
C HIS A 13 -10.96 15.76 -3.45
N PRO A 14 -11.70 14.81 -4.06
CA PRO A 14 -12.60 15.12 -5.17
C PRO A 14 -13.73 16.10 -4.79
N SER A 15 -14.21 16.04 -3.54
CA SER A 15 -15.37 16.82 -3.08
C SER A 15 -15.15 17.65 -1.81
N ALA A 16 -13.99 17.56 -1.15
CA ALA A 16 -13.75 18.17 0.16
C ALA A 16 -12.51 19.07 0.11
N GLY A 17 -12.41 20.01 1.06
CA GLY A 17 -11.37 21.04 1.08
C GLY A 17 -11.69 22.22 0.16
N GLU A 18 -10.76 23.16 0.06
CA GLU A 18 -10.86 24.35 -0.79
C GLU A 18 -9.99 24.21 -2.05
N PRO A 19 -10.35 24.83 -3.17
CA PRO A 19 -9.44 24.97 -4.31
C PRO A 19 -8.08 25.58 -3.87
N PRO A 20 -6.95 25.08 -4.38
CA PRO A 20 -6.80 24.08 -5.45
C PRO A 20 -6.87 22.63 -4.97
N TYR A 21 -7.09 22.35 -3.68
CA TYR A 21 -7.03 20.98 -3.14
C TYR A 21 -8.32 20.17 -3.39
N ARG A 22 -9.46 20.85 -3.55
CA ARG A 22 -10.71 20.20 -3.97
C ARG A 22 -10.73 19.95 -5.47
N GLN A 23 -10.19 18.80 -5.87
CA GLN A 23 -10.15 18.33 -7.25
C GLN A 23 -9.98 16.81 -7.31
N ASP A 24 -10.36 16.22 -8.43
CA ASP A 24 -9.94 14.87 -8.77
C ASP A 24 -8.47 14.85 -9.18
N CYS A 25 -7.75 13.78 -8.89
CA CYS A 25 -6.30 13.72 -9.13
C CYS A 25 -5.80 12.30 -9.33
N ALA A 26 -4.60 12.16 -9.92
CA ALA A 26 -3.94 10.87 -10.06
C ALA A 26 -3.19 10.43 -8.78
N CYS A 27 -2.98 11.31 -7.79
CA CYS A 27 -2.16 11.01 -6.61
C CYS A 27 -2.91 10.38 -5.43
N ARG A 28 -4.23 10.58 -5.34
CA ARG A 28 -5.00 10.14 -4.18
C ARG A 28 -5.34 8.66 -4.35
N LYS A 29 -4.95 7.85 -3.37
CA LYS A 29 -5.34 6.44 -3.28
C LYS A 29 -6.86 6.28 -3.49
N PRO A 30 -7.31 5.30 -4.29
CA PRO A 30 -6.54 4.15 -4.81
C PRO A 30 -5.75 4.43 -6.11
N ARG A 31 -5.68 5.68 -6.61
CA ARG A 31 -4.92 6.00 -7.82
C ARG A 31 -3.39 5.86 -7.58
N PRO A 32 -2.64 5.31 -8.55
CA PRO A 32 -1.23 4.96 -8.36
C PRO A 32 -0.22 6.07 -8.65
N GLY A 33 -0.65 7.32 -8.89
CA GLY A 33 0.24 8.37 -9.37
C GLY A 33 1.44 8.65 -8.46
N LEU A 34 1.29 8.51 -7.14
CA LEU A 34 2.43 8.66 -6.21
C LEU A 34 3.42 7.49 -6.29
N LEU A 35 2.95 6.25 -6.47
CA LEU A 35 3.84 5.09 -6.62
C LEU A 35 4.58 5.13 -7.96
N HIS A 36 3.91 5.53 -9.05
CA HIS A 36 4.60 5.71 -10.33
C HIS A 36 5.68 6.79 -10.26
N ARG A 37 5.40 7.90 -9.56
CA ARG A 37 6.40 8.93 -9.32
C ARG A 37 7.57 8.41 -8.49
N ALA A 38 7.31 7.71 -7.38
CA ALA A 38 8.36 7.12 -6.56
C ALA A 38 9.20 6.12 -7.35
N ALA A 39 8.57 5.30 -8.19
CA ALA A 39 9.26 4.34 -9.05
C ALA A 39 10.18 5.03 -10.07
N GLN A 40 9.74 6.15 -10.65
CA GLN A 40 10.57 6.93 -11.56
C GLN A 40 11.73 7.63 -10.84
N ASP A 41 11.47 8.25 -9.68
CA ASP A 41 12.46 9.02 -8.93
C ASP A 41 13.56 8.13 -8.31
N LEU A 42 13.22 6.88 -7.95
CA LEU A 42 14.05 5.97 -7.15
C LEU A 42 14.40 4.65 -7.86
N ASP A 43 14.03 4.49 -9.13
CA ASP A 43 14.24 3.27 -9.94
C ASP A 43 13.69 1.99 -9.28
N ILE A 44 12.41 2.03 -8.85
CA ILE A 44 11.74 0.94 -8.13
C ILE A 44 10.92 0.06 -9.09
N ASP A 45 11.10 -1.25 -9.00
CA ASP A 45 10.20 -2.24 -9.60
C ASP A 45 8.98 -2.47 -8.70
N LEU A 46 7.84 -1.87 -9.06
CA LEU A 46 6.59 -1.97 -8.31
C LEU A 46 6.02 -3.40 -8.27
N ALA A 47 6.25 -4.23 -9.29
CA ALA A 47 5.73 -5.60 -9.33
C ALA A 47 6.43 -6.52 -8.32
N ARG A 48 7.65 -6.14 -7.90
CA ARG A 48 8.42 -6.80 -6.84
C ARG A 48 8.31 -6.11 -5.49
N SER A 49 7.48 -5.08 -5.39
CA SER A 49 7.33 -4.25 -4.20
C SER A 49 6.14 -4.67 -3.33
N TRP A 50 6.16 -4.17 -2.10
CA TRP A 50 5.07 -4.32 -1.12
C TRP A 50 4.47 -2.96 -0.79
N VAL A 51 3.15 -2.91 -0.62
CA VAL A 51 2.43 -1.76 -0.07
C VAL A 51 1.83 -2.19 1.26
N VAL A 52 2.22 -1.49 2.33
CA VAL A 52 1.72 -1.72 3.68
C VAL A 52 0.79 -0.58 4.06
N GLY A 53 -0.47 -0.91 4.38
CA GLY A 53 -1.48 0.08 4.73
C GLY A 53 -2.53 -0.48 5.68
N ASP A 54 -3.43 0.39 6.14
CA ASP A 54 -4.48 0.06 7.08
C ASP A 54 -5.89 0.24 6.52
N ARG A 55 -6.02 0.54 5.22
CA ARG A 55 -7.29 0.74 4.51
C ARG A 55 -7.41 -0.09 3.25
N ASP A 56 -8.65 -0.35 2.83
CA ASP A 56 -8.97 -0.97 1.54
C ASP A 56 -8.31 -0.27 0.34
N ALA A 57 -8.27 1.06 0.34
CA ALA A 57 -7.67 1.87 -0.71
C ALA A 57 -6.16 1.65 -0.87
N ASP A 58 -5.46 1.19 0.18
CA ASP A 58 -4.06 0.76 0.08
C ASP A 58 -3.93 -0.58 -0.64
N LEU A 59 -4.87 -1.50 -0.40
CA LEU A 59 -4.90 -2.81 -1.06
C LEU A 59 -5.17 -2.64 -2.55
N ASP A 60 -6.11 -1.76 -2.90
CA ASP A 60 -6.44 -1.46 -4.28
C ASP A 60 -5.32 -0.69 -4.99
N LEU A 61 -4.66 0.24 -4.29
CA LEU A 61 -3.44 0.88 -4.79
C LEU A 61 -2.38 -0.18 -5.14
N ALA A 62 -2.08 -1.09 -4.21
CA ALA A 62 -1.08 -2.15 -4.41
C ALA A 62 -1.39 -2.99 -5.66
N ARG A 63 -2.65 -3.45 -5.76
CA ARG A 63 -3.14 -4.24 -6.89
C ARG A 63 -3.00 -3.50 -8.22
N SER A 64 -3.30 -2.20 -8.24
CA SER A 64 -3.27 -1.40 -9.48
C SER A 64 -1.87 -1.30 -10.11
N VAL A 65 -0.82 -1.55 -9.33
CA VAL A 65 0.59 -1.51 -9.80
C VAL A 65 1.27 -2.88 -9.78
N GLY A 66 0.53 -3.95 -9.51
CA GLY A 66 1.09 -5.31 -9.40
C GLY A 66 1.90 -5.57 -8.13
N ALA A 67 1.88 -4.66 -7.16
CA ALA A 67 2.54 -4.84 -5.87
C ALA A 67 1.75 -5.80 -4.97
N ARG A 68 2.46 -6.38 -4.00
CA ARG A 68 1.86 -7.21 -2.95
C ARG A 68 1.28 -6.33 -1.86
N ALA A 69 0.10 -6.69 -1.37
CA ALA A 69 -0.67 -5.90 -0.41
C ALA A 69 -0.55 -6.46 1.00
N VAL A 70 -0.17 -5.62 1.96
CA VAL A 70 -0.20 -5.93 3.40
C VAL A 70 -1.22 -5.05 4.10
N LEU A 71 -2.13 -5.68 4.83
CA LEU A 71 -3.01 -4.97 5.76
C LEU A 71 -2.47 -5.10 7.18
N VAL A 72 -2.10 -3.98 7.81
CA VAL A 72 -1.82 -3.93 9.25
C VAL A 72 -3.10 -3.66 10.03
N LYS A 73 -3.29 -4.31 11.18
CA LYS A 73 -4.51 -4.16 12.00
C LYS A 73 -4.50 -2.93 12.91
N THR A 74 -3.37 -2.21 12.99
CA THR A 74 -3.29 -0.87 13.57
C THR A 74 -4.14 0.15 12.79
N GLY A 75 -4.46 1.30 13.39
CA GLY A 75 -5.25 2.33 12.72
C GLY A 75 -6.67 1.85 12.40
N TYR A 76 -7.07 1.95 11.13
CA TYR A 76 -8.37 1.48 10.64
C TYR A 76 -8.39 -0.02 10.34
N GLY A 77 -7.23 -0.67 10.25
CA GLY A 77 -7.12 -1.99 9.61
C GLY A 77 -7.87 -3.13 10.29
N ARG A 78 -8.02 -3.10 11.62
CA ARG A 78 -8.91 -4.06 12.31
C ARG A 78 -10.36 -3.90 11.87
N GLY A 79 -10.83 -2.67 11.77
CA GLY A 79 -12.19 -2.35 11.32
C GLY A 79 -12.39 -2.75 9.86
N GLU A 80 -11.43 -2.43 9.00
CA GLU A 80 -11.40 -2.83 7.59
C GLU A 80 -11.52 -4.35 7.43
N LEU A 81 -10.73 -5.11 8.20
CA LEU A 81 -10.78 -6.57 8.18
C LEU A 81 -12.11 -7.14 8.68
N LEU A 82 -12.73 -6.53 9.71
CA LEU A 82 -13.97 -7.02 10.30
C LEU A 82 -15.20 -6.68 9.44
N TRP A 83 -15.23 -5.47 8.87
CA TRP A 83 -16.45 -4.92 8.27
C TRP A 83 -16.42 -4.84 6.75
N HIS A 84 -15.23 -4.78 6.14
CA HIS A 84 -15.08 -4.55 4.70
C HIS A 84 -14.47 -5.74 3.95
N ALA A 85 -13.74 -6.64 4.63
CA ALA A 85 -13.13 -7.81 4.00
C ALA A 85 -14.07 -8.67 3.11
N PRO A 86 -15.35 -8.90 3.47
CA PRO A 86 -16.28 -9.63 2.60
C PRO A 86 -16.56 -8.97 1.24
N SER A 87 -16.33 -7.66 1.13
CA SER A 87 -16.52 -6.90 -0.11
C SER A 87 -15.26 -6.78 -0.97
N TRP A 88 -14.10 -7.18 -0.45
CA TRP A 88 -12.85 -7.06 -1.22
C TRP A 88 -12.81 -8.08 -2.37
N PRO A 89 -12.35 -7.68 -3.56
CA PRO A 89 -12.27 -8.58 -4.72
C PRO A 89 -11.31 -9.76 -4.48
N ARG A 90 -10.32 -9.58 -3.58
CA ARG A 90 -9.44 -10.62 -3.06
C ARG A 90 -8.93 -10.23 -1.67
N PRO A 91 -8.43 -11.17 -0.85
CA PRO A 91 -7.76 -10.82 0.40
C PRO A 91 -6.42 -10.08 0.14
N PRO A 92 -5.86 -9.37 1.15
CA PRO A 92 -4.46 -8.96 1.11
C PRO A 92 -3.54 -10.18 1.11
N ASP A 93 -2.32 -10.01 0.60
CA ASP A 93 -1.31 -11.08 0.57
C ASP A 93 -0.81 -11.41 1.98
N VAL A 94 -0.78 -10.40 2.86
CA VAL A 94 -0.41 -10.52 4.29
C VAL A 94 -1.39 -9.69 5.13
N VAL A 95 -1.82 -10.27 6.25
CA VAL A 95 -2.41 -9.51 7.37
C VAL A 95 -1.45 -9.60 8.55
N ALA A 96 -1.18 -8.46 9.19
CA ALA A 96 -0.27 -8.35 10.33
C ALA A 96 -0.91 -7.51 11.45
N GLU A 97 -0.59 -7.76 12.71
CA GLU A 97 -1.08 -6.98 13.85
C GLU A 97 -0.59 -5.53 13.80
N HIS A 98 0.67 -5.30 13.40
CA HIS A 98 1.33 -4.00 13.32
C HIS A 98 2.50 -4.01 12.31
N LEU A 99 3.11 -2.85 12.06
CA LEU A 99 4.18 -2.70 11.07
C LEU A 99 5.40 -3.61 11.30
N LEU A 100 5.79 -3.86 12.56
CA LEU A 100 6.94 -4.73 12.86
C LEU A 100 6.71 -6.16 12.34
N GLU A 101 5.59 -6.78 12.69
CA GLU A 101 5.19 -8.10 12.17
C GLU A 101 5.08 -8.10 10.63
N ALA A 102 4.56 -7.03 10.01
CA ALA A 102 4.54 -6.93 8.55
C ALA A 102 5.94 -7.05 7.95
N VAL A 103 6.93 -6.36 8.53
CA VAL A 103 8.33 -6.42 8.10
C VAL A 103 8.92 -7.82 8.31
N GLU A 104 8.71 -8.42 9.49
CA GLU A 104 9.19 -9.77 9.80
C GLU A 104 8.67 -10.80 8.80
N ARG A 105 7.37 -10.71 8.45
CA ARG A 105 6.76 -11.59 7.45
C ARG A 105 7.32 -11.36 6.06
N ILE A 106 7.50 -10.11 5.64
CA ILE A 106 8.10 -9.78 4.33
C ILE A 106 9.52 -10.35 4.23
N LEU A 107 10.36 -10.15 5.25
CA LEU A 107 11.75 -10.64 5.25
C LEU A 107 11.80 -12.17 5.20
N SER A 108 10.94 -12.86 5.96
CA SER A 108 10.87 -14.33 5.93
C SER A 108 10.58 -14.92 4.55
N GLU A 109 9.87 -14.18 3.69
CA GLU A 109 9.58 -14.61 2.33
C GLU A 109 10.69 -14.27 1.34
N VAL A 110 11.38 -13.15 1.53
CA VAL A 110 12.52 -12.76 0.68
C VAL A 110 13.74 -13.65 0.95
N GLU A 111 13.90 -14.11 2.18
CA GLU A 111 15.00 -14.99 2.61
C GLU A 111 14.72 -16.48 2.35
N ALA A 112 13.49 -16.84 1.97
CA ALA A 112 13.18 -18.22 1.62
C ALA A 112 13.99 -18.65 0.38
N PRO A 113 14.69 -19.80 0.41
CA PRO A 113 15.40 -20.29 -0.76
C PRO A 113 14.39 -20.47 -1.90
N GLY A 114 14.68 -19.86 -3.05
CA GLY A 114 13.85 -19.99 -4.25
C GLY A 114 13.64 -21.46 -4.63
N PRO A 115 12.58 -21.79 -5.40
CA PRO A 115 12.39 -23.15 -5.89
C PRO A 115 13.67 -23.62 -6.59
N PRO A 116 14.08 -24.90 -6.43
CA PRO A 116 15.20 -25.44 -7.18
C PRO A 116 14.93 -25.24 -8.67
N ALA A 117 15.93 -24.70 -9.37
CA ALA A 117 15.93 -24.53 -10.82
C ALA A 117 15.74 -25.87 -11.56
#